data_AF-A0A4U3B4K5-F1
#
_entry.id   AF-A0A4U3B4K5-F1
#
_cell.length_a   1.000
_cell.length_b   1.000
_cell.length_c   1.000
_cell.angle_alpha   90.00
_cell.angle_beta   90.00
_cell.angle_gamma   90.00
#
_symmetry.space_group_name_H-M   'P 1'
#
loop_
_entity.id
_entity.type
_entity.pdbx_description
1 polymer ?
#
loop_
_entity_poly.entity_id
_entity_poly.type
_entity_poly.pdbx_seq_one_letter_code
_entity_poly.pdbx_strand_id
1 'polypeptide(L)'
;VHRKQKIDWFGAITLVGAVVSLMFALELGGQKYDWDSSFILSLFGGFTILIIAFIFIERKVEEPIISFEMFKQRLFGMSTIIALCYGAAFMSATVYIPLFIQGVYGGSATNSGLLLLPMMLGSVVTAQLGGFLTTKLSYRNIMIISAVELYC
;
A
#
# COMPACT_ATOMS: atom_id res chain seq x y z
N VAL A 1 23.61 -7.16 -21.40
CA VAL A 1 24.08 -5.77 -21.64
C VAL A 1 23.42 -4.88 -20.62
N HIS A 2 24.12 -4.46 -19.57
CA HIS A 2 23.57 -3.55 -18.55
C HIS A 2 23.58 -2.12 -19.09
N ARG A 3 22.44 -1.67 -19.62
CA ARG A 3 22.25 -0.25 -19.97
C ARG A 3 22.30 0.54 -18.67
N LYS A 4 23.17 1.55 -18.58
CA LYS A 4 23.15 2.52 -17.48
C LYS A 4 21.84 3.28 -17.58
N GLN A 5 20.83 2.82 -16.85
CA GLN A 5 19.58 3.55 -16.71
C GLN A 5 19.90 4.84 -15.97
N LYS A 6 19.55 5.99 -16.56
CA LYS A 6 19.65 7.27 -15.88
C LYS A 6 18.56 7.27 -14.81
N ILE A 7 18.97 7.30 -13.55
CA ILE A 7 18.05 7.46 -12.43
C ILE A 7 17.41 8.83 -12.55
N ASP A 8 16.09 8.88 -12.68
CA ASP A 8 15.33 10.12 -12.60
C ASP A 8 15.17 10.54 -11.14
N TRP A 9 16.13 11.33 -10.66
CA TRP A 9 16.10 11.88 -9.31
C TRP A 9 14.97 12.88 -9.10
N PHE A 10 14.55 13.62 -10.13
CA PHE A 10 13.49 14.63 -10.02
C PHE A 10 12.12 13.96 -9.94
N GLY A 11 11.87 12.95 -10.78
CA GLY A 11 10.70 12.08 -10.68
C GLY A 11 10.62 11.39 -9.32
N ALA A 12 11.74 10.82 -8.85
CA ALA A 12 11.79 10.15 -7.55
C ALA A 12 11.47 11.09 -6.38
N ILE A 13 12.07 12.28 -6.32
CA ILE A 13 11.85 13.24 -5.23
C ILE A 13 10.40 13.74 -5.24
N THR A 14 9.85 14.06 -6.40
CA THR A 14 8.47 14.56 -6.51
C THR A 14 7.44 13.47 -6.16
N LEU A 15 7.67 12.23 -6.59
CA LEU A 15 6.83 11.09 -6.22
C LEU A 15 6.88 10.81 -4.71
N VAL A 16 8.08 10.71 -4.13
CA VAL A 16 8.25 10.46 -2.70
C VAL A 16 7.62 11.58 -1.89
N GLY A 17 7.87 12.85 -2.26
CA GLY A 17 7.26 14.00 -1.61
C GLY A 17 5.73 13.98 -1.67
N ALA A 18 5.15 13.62 -2.82
CA ALA A 18 3.71 13.49 -2.97
C ALA A 18 3.15 12.39 -2.06
N VAL A 19 3.71 11.18 -2.12
CA VAL A 19 3.26 10.02 -1.32
C VAL A 19 3.37 10.32 0.18
N VAL A 20 4.49 10.90 0.63
CA VAL A 20 4.68 11.27 2.04
C VAL A 20 3.67 12.34 2.46
N SER A 21 3.45 13.37 1.64
CA SER A 21 2.47 14.44 1.94
C SER A 21 1.07 13.87 2.11
N LEU A 22 0.65 12.97 1.20
CA LEU A 22 -0.66 12.32 1.27
C LEU A 22 -0.77 11.40 2.50
N MET A 23 0.26 10.59 2.76
CA MET A 23 0.29 9.67 3.91
C MET A 23 0.15 10.43 5.22
N PHE A 24 0.89 11.53 5.41
CA PHE A 24 0.78 12.37 6.61
C PHE A 24 -0.57 13.08 6.73
N ALA A 25 -1.16 13.53 5.61
CA ALA A 25 -2.48 14.16 5.64
C ALA A 25 -3.56 13.18 6.14
N LEU A 26 -3.49 11.92 5.69
CA LEU A 26 -4.43 10.87 6.09
C LEU A 26 -4.19 10.37 7.51
N GLU A 27 -2.94 10.22 7.93
CA GLU A 27 -2.58 9.72 9.27
C GLU A 27 -2.92 10.74 10.37
N LEU A 28 -2.62 12.02 10.13
CA LEU A 28 -2.84 13.07 11.12
C LEU A 28 -4.26 13.67 11.06
N GLY A 29 -4.93 13.50 9.92
CA GLY A 29 -6.30 13.93 9.66
C GLY A 29 -7.32 13.21 10.52
N GLY A 30 -8.13 13.97 11.26
CA GLY A 30 -9.18 13.42 12.13
C GLY A 30 -8.69 12.78 13.43
N GLN A 31 -7.37 12.65 13.61
CA GLN A 31 -6.74 12.20 14.86
C GLN A 31 -6.15 13.38 15.64
N LYS A 32 -5.16 14.05 15.05
CA LYS A 32 -4.39 15.13 15.72
C LYS A 32 -4.79 16.52 15.26
N TYR A 33 -5.18 16.65 14.00
CA TYR A 33 -5.66 17.89 13.43
C TYR A 33 -7.01 17.64 12.75
N ASP A 34 -7.94 18.58 12.88
CA ASP A 34 -9.20 18.54 12.15
C ASP A 34 -8.96 18.58 10.64
N TRP A 35 -9.81 17.91 9.87
CA TRP A 35 -9.71 17.84 8.42
C TRP A 35 -9.69 19.23 7.75
N ASP A 36 -10.37 20.21 8.34
CA ASP A 36 -10.43 21.60 7.88
C ASP A 36 -9.23 22.46 8.33
N SER A 37 -8.28 21.89 9.07
CA SER A 37 -7.08 22.61 9.48
C SER A 37 -6.24 23.03 8.27
N SER A 38 -5.75 24.27 8.29
CA SER A 38 -4.83 24.80 7.27
C SER A 38 -3.61 23.89 7.06
N PHE A 39 -3.17 23.16 8.09
CA PHE A 39 -2.08 22.19 8.00
C PHE A 39 -2.42 21.01 7.08
N ILE A 40 -3.57 20.36 7.28
CA ILE A 40 -4.01 19.21 6.45
C ILE A 40 -4.34 19.66 5.03
N LEU A 41 -5.01 20.80 4.88
CA LEU A 41 -5.28 21.38 3.57
C LEU A 41 -3.99 21.71 2.82
N SER A 42 -2.94 22.20 3.51
CA SER A 42 -1.64 22.43 2.90
C SER A 42 -0.94 21.14 2.47
N LEU A 43 -1.11 20.04 3.20
CA LEU A 43 -0.56 18.73 2.82
C LEU A 43 -1.28 18.16 1.59
N PHE A 44 -2.61 18.28 1.51
CA PHE A 44 -3.37 17.91 0.31
C PHE A 44 -3.03 18.79 -0.89
N GLY A 45 -2.86 20.10 -0.66
CA GLY A 45 -2.39 21.03 -1.68
C GLY A 45 -0.98 20.68 -2.17
N GLY A 46 -0.06 20.40 -1.25
CA GLY A 46 1.31 19.97 -1.54
C GLY A 46 1.34 18.66 -2.33
N PHE A 47 0.56 17.66 -1.92
CA PHE A 47 0.37 16.42 -2.68
C PHE A 47 -0.10 16.70 -4.11
N THR A 48 -1.13 17.54 -4.27
CA THR A 48 -1.70 17.87 -5.58
C THR A 48 -0.67 18.55 -6.48
N ILE A 49 0.11 19.49 -5.95
CA ILE A 49 1.16 20.18 -6.71
C ILE A 49 2.29 19.21 -7.08
N LEU A 50 2.75 18.38 -6.15
CA LEU A 50 3.85 17.45 -6.36
C LEU A 50 3.48 16.32 -7.33
N ILE A 51 2.25 15.80 -7.28
CA ILE A 51 1.83 14.76 -8.22
C ILE A 51 1.64 15.32 -9.64
N ILE A 52 1.16 16.56 -9.77
CA ILE A 52 1.08 17.24 -11.06
C ILE A 52 2.48 17.47 -11.62
N ALA A 53 3.41 17.97 -10.79
CA ALA A 53 4.81 18.15 -11.16
C ALA A 53 5.46 16.83 -11.59
N PHE A 54 5.21 15.75 -10.84
CA PHE A 54 5.67 14.40 -11.18
C PHE A 54 5.17 13.98 -12.55
N ILE A 55 3.87 14.08 -12.85
CA ILE A 55 3.30 13.71 -14.16
C ILE A 55 3.96 14.50 -15.30
N PHE A 56 4.23 15.79 -15.10
CA PHE A 56 4.91 16.61 -16.12
C PHE A 56 6.38 16.22 -16.33
N ILE A 57 7.10 15.92 -15.25
CA ILE A 57 8.49 15.46 -15.30
C ILE A 57 8.56 14.10 -16.00
N GLU A 58 7.71 13.16 -15.58
CA GLU A 58 7.68 11.79 -16.08
C GLU A 58 7.36 11.71 -17.57
N ARG A 59 6.51 12.62 -18.08
CA ARG A 59 6.21 12.71 -19.52
C ARG A 59 7.35 13.28 -20.36
N LYS A 60 8.32 13.97 -19.74
CA LYS A 60 9.42 14.65 -20.42
C LYS A 60 10.74 13.86 -20.35
N VAL A 61 10.85 12.92 -19.42
CA VAL A 61 12.07 12.11 -19.20
C VAL A 61 12.12 10.93 -20.17
N GLU A 62 13.31 10.64 -20.70
CA GLU A 62 13.55 9.57 -21.68
C GLU A 62 13.42 8.15 -21.09
N GLU A 63 13.68 7.99 -19.80
CA GLU A 63 13.54 6.74 -19.05
C GLU A 63 12.63 6.97 -17.83
N PRO A 64 11.29 6.96 -18.02
CA PRO A 64 10.34 7.17 -16.92
C PRO A 64 10.45 6.02 -15.91
N ILE A 65 10.36 6.36 -14.62
CA ILE A 65 10.28 5.42 -13.49
C ILE A 65 9.01 4.58 -13.60
N ILE A 66 7.91 5.23 -13.97
CA ILE A 66 6.60 4.64 -14.18
C ILE A 66 6.25 4.77 -15.66
N SER A 67 6.42 3.67 -16.39
CA SER A 67 5.87 3.60 -17.75
C SER A 67 4.35 3.54 -17.69
N PHE A 68 3.68 4.64 -18.07
CA PHE A 68 2.22 4.72 -18.15
C PHE A 68 1.60 3.65 -19.07
N GLU A 69 2.39 3.05 -19.96
CA GLU A 69 1.96 1.93 -20.80
C GLU A 69 1.69 0.66 -20.01
N MET A 70 2.33 0.46 -18.85
CA MET A 70 2.05 -0.68 -17.98
C MET A 70 0.62 -0.62 -17.44
N PHE A 71 0.11 0.56 -17.10
CA PHE A 71 -1.27 0.76 -16.64
C PHE A 71 -2.33 0.48 -17.72
N LYS A 72 -1.96 0.51 -19.01
CA LYS A 72 -2.85 0.07 -20.09
C LYS A 72 -3.05 -1.44 -20.11
N GLN A 73 -2.13 -2.21 -19.52
CA GLN A 73 -2.31 -3.65 -19.38
C GLN A 73 -3.32 -3.94 -18.28
N ARG A 74 -4.47 -4.53 -18.66
CA ARG A 74 -5.53 -4.90 -17.73
C ARG A 74 -5.04 -5.72 -16.55
N LEU A 75 -4.07 -6.62 -16.76
CA LEU A 75 -3.48 -7.42 -15.69
C LEU A 75 -2.81 -6.53 -14.63
N PHE A 76 -1.96 -5.59 -15.05
CA PHE A 76 -1.25 -4.69 -14.14
C PHE A 76 -2.22 -3.76 -13.39
N GLY A 77 -3.13 -3.08 -14.13
CA GLY A 77 -4.10 -2.18 -13.51
C GLY A 77 -5.04 -2.87 -12.51
N MET A 78 -5.56 -4.06 -12.86
CA MET A 78 -6.40 -4.84 -11.93
C MET A 78 -5.60 -5.36 -10.74
N SER A 79 -4.33 -5.76 -10.95
CA SER A 79 -3.46 -6.20 -9.86
C SER A 79 -3.22 -5.10 -8.82
N THR A 80 -2.96 -3.87 -9.28
CA THR A 80 -2.77 -2.73 -8.39
C THR A 80 -4.03 -2.40 -7.58
N ILE A 81 -5.20 -2.46 -8.22
CA ILE A 81 -6.49 -2.24 -7.53
C ILE A 81 -6.74 -3.35 -6.50
N ILE A 82 -6.50 -4.61 -6.86
CA ILE A 82 -6.65 -5.75 -5.93
C ILE A 82 -5.69 -5.59 -4.75
N ALA A 83 -4.43 -5.20 -4.99
CA ALA A 83 -3.45 -4.97 -3.93
C ALA A 83 -3.88 -3.85 -2.97
N LEU A 84 -4.49 -2.77 -3.49
CA LEU A 84 -5.03 -1.69 -2.68
C LEU A 84 -6.19 -2.19 -1.78
N CYS A 85 -7.15 -2.91 -2.37
CA CYS A 85 -8.28 -3.49 -1.63
C CYS A 85 -7.81 -4.49 -0.57
N TYR A 86 -6.80 -5.30 -0.89
CA TYR A 86 -6.20 -6.26 0.03
C TYR A 86 -5.57 -5.56 1.23
N GLY A 87 -4.81 -4.49 1.00
CA GLY A 87 -4.22 -3.67 2.08
C GLY A 87 -5.28 -3.05 2.98
N ALA A 88 -6.38 -2.54 2.41
CA ALA A 88 -7.49 -1.97 3.16
C ALA A 88 -8.21 -3.02 4.03
N ALA A 89 -8.46 -4.21 3.47
CA ALA A 89 -9.07 -5.32 4.19
C ALA A 89 -8.16 -5.83 5.33
N PHE A 90 -6.85 -5.97 5.07
CA PHE A 90 -5.87 -6.36 6.06
C PHE A 90 -5.78 -5.38 7.25
N MET A 91 -5.74 -4.07 6.96
CA MET A 91 -5.76 -3.04 8.00
C MET A 91 -7.05 -3.10 8.82
N SER A 92 -8.20 -3.28 8.16
CA SER A 92 -9.50 -3.39 8.83
C SER A 92 -9.56 -4.59 9.78
N ALA A 93 -9.09 -5.76 9.34
CA ALA A 93 -9.06 -6.97 10.15
C ALA A 93 -8.13 -6.82 11.37
N THR A 94 -6.94 -6.22 11.17
CA THR A 94 -5.95 -6.02 12.23
C THR A 94 -6.45 -5.12 13.34
N VAL A 95 -7.27 -4.11 13.03
CA VAL A 95 -7.90 -3.23 14.02
C VAL A 95 -9.14 -3.86 14.65
N TYR A 96 -9.97 -4.55 13.85
CA TYR A 96 -11.25 -5.09 14.31
C TYR A 96 -11.12 -6.29 15.25
N ILE A 97 -10.23 -7.25 14.94
CA ILE A 97 -10.04 -8.47 15.75
C ILE A 97 -9.77 -8.15 17.24
N PRO A 98 -8.78 -7.32 17.61
CA PRO A 98 -8.53 -7.01 19.01
C PRO A 98 -9.67 -6.21 19.64
N LEU A 99 -10.31 -5.28 18.90
CA LEU A 99 -11.49 -4.55 19.37
C LEU A 99 -12.66 -5.49 19.70
N PHE A 100 -12.89 -6.51 18.87
CA PHE A 100 -13.95 -7.48 19.05
C PHE A 100 -13.68 -8.41 20.24
N ILE A 101 -12.44 -8.89 20.39
CA ILE A 101 -12.04 -9.76 21.52
C ILE A 101 -12.12 -8.98 22.85
N GLN A 102 -11.64 -7.73 22.88
CA GLN A 102 -11.65 -6.91 24.08
C GLN A 102 -13.05 -6.39 24.42
N GLY A 103 -13.84 -6.00 23.42
CA GLY A 103 -15.16 -5.39 23.61
C GLY A 103 -16.31 -6.37 23.79
N VAL A 104 -16.30 -7.52 23.11
CA VAL A 104 -17.41 -8.50 23.11
C VAL A 104 -17.09 -9.71 23.97
N TYR A 105 -15.90 -10.28 23.83
CA TYR A 105 -15.49 -11.46 24.60
C TYR A 105 -14.99 -11.11 26.01
N GLY A 106 -14.80 -9.82 26.32
CA GLY A 106 -14.27 -9.36 27.61
C GLY A 106 -12.85 -9.87 27.90
N GLY A 107 -12.12 -10.30 26.87
CA GLY A 107 -10.76 -10.82 27.00
C GLY A 107 -9.77 -9.69 27.32
N SER A 108 -8.75 -9.99 28.12
CA SER A 108 -7.66 -9.05 28.37
C SER A 108 -6.78 -8.86 27.11
N ALA A 109 -6.05 -7.74 27.06
CA ALA A 109 -5.10 -7.44 25.98
C ALA A 109 -4.08 -8.59 25.74
N THR A 110 -3.71 -9.32 26.80
CA THR A 110 -2.78 -10.46 26.74
C THR A 110 -3.35 -11.63 25.95
N ASN A 111 -4.64 -11.97 26.13
CA ASN A 111 -5.29 -13.05 25.38
C ASN A 111 -5.44 -12.71 23.90
N SER A 112 -5.73 -11.43 23.59
CA SER A 112 -5.77 -10.94 22.21
C SER A 112 -4.41 -11.06 21.52
N GLY A 113 -3.32 -10.70 22.23
CA GLY A 113 -1.96 -10.83 21.70
C GLY A 113 -1.55 -12.29 21.43
N LEU A 114 -1.95 -13.23 22.29
CA LEU A 114 -1.72 -14.66 22.09
C LEU A 114 -2.51 -15.24 20.90
N LEU A 115 -3.71 -14.72 20.63
CA LEU A 115 -4.51 -15.09 19.46
C LEU A 115 -3.98 -14.50 18.15
N LEU A 116 -3.34 -13.33 18.22
CA LEU A 116 -2.70 -12.68 17.06
C LEU A 116 -1.34 -13.31 16.69
N LEU A 117 -0.68 -14.01 17.61
CA LEU A 117 0.59 -14.72 17.36
C LEU A 117 0.52 -15.70 16.17
N PRO A 118 -0.42 -16.67 16.12
CA PRO A 118 -0.54 -17.58 14.98
C PRO A 118 -0.87 -16.82 13.68
N MET A 119 -1.62 -15.72 13.76
CA MET A 119 -1.92 -14.87 12.61
C MET A 119 -0.66 -14.21 12.04
N MET A 120 0.20 -13.67 12.91
CA MET A 120 1.50 -13.10 12.51
C MET A 120 2.44 -14.18 11.94
N LEU A 121 2.53 -15.34 12.59
CA LEU A 121 3.36 -16.45 12.10
C LEU A 121 2.88 -16.94 10.73
N GLY A 122 1.57 -17.08 10.53
CA GLY A 122 0.97 -17.41 9.24
C GLY A 122 1.37 -16.42 8.16
N SER A 123 1.25 -15.12 8.41
CA SER A 123 1.60 -14.07 7.46
C SER A 123 3.08 -14.07 7.04
N VAL A 124 4.00 -14.40 7.95
CA VAL A 124 5.43 -14.50 7.65
C VAL A 124 5.71 -15.71 6.77
N VAL A 125 5.10 -16.86 7.09
CA VAL A 125 5.26 -18.08 6.31
C VAL A 125 4.68 -17.89 4.90
N THR A 126 3.51 -17.28 4.78
CA THR A 126 2.86 -17.07 3.49
C THR A 126 3.54 -15.98 2.66
N ALA A 127 4.12 -14.96 3.27
CA ALA A 127 4.97 -13.99 2.57
C ALA A 127 6.21 -14.66 1.93
N GLN A 128 6.88 -15.55 2.67
CA GLN A 128 8.04 -16.27 2.15
C GLN A 128 7.66 -17.27 1.05
N LEU A 129 6.56 -18.01 1.24
CA LEU A 129 6.05 -18.93 0.23
C LEU A 129 5.57 -18.18 -1.03
N GLY A 130 4.90 -17.04 -0.87
CA GLY A 130 4.46 -16.19 -1.97
C GLY A 130 5.63 -15.67 -2.80
N GLY A 131 6.71 -15.22 -2.14
CA GLY A 131 7.96 -14.83 -2.79
C GLY A 131 8.57 -15.98 -3.60
N PHE A 132 8.56 -17.21 -3.07
CA PHE A 132 9.02 -18.38 -3.80
C PHE A 132 8.10 -18.75 -4.98
N LEU A 133 6.79 -18.75 -4.76
CA LEU A 133 5.77 -19.13 -5.75
C LEU A 133 5.75 -18.16 -6.95
N THR A 134 6.04 -16.88 -6.76
CA THR A 134 6.14 -15.90 -7.88
C THR A 134 7.24 -16.22 -8.88
N THR A 135 8.24 -17.02 -8.50
CA THR A 135 9.28 -17.49 -9.42
C THR A 135 8.86 -18.70 -10.27
N LYS A 136 7.79 -19.41 -9.88
CA LYS A 136 7.35 -20.66 -10.51
C LYS A 136 5.94 -20.64 -11.10
N LEU A 137 5.06 -19.75 -10.61
CA LEU A 137 3.66 -19.67 -11.02
C LEU A 137 3.34 -18.30 -11.63
N SER A 138 2.33 -18.28 -12.49
CA SER A 138 1.82 -17.02 -13.05
C SER A 138 1.22 -16.16 -11.95
N TYR A 139 1.57 -14.86 -11.95
CA TYR A 139 1.14 -13.85 -10.98
C TYR A 139 -0.38 -13.85 -10.73
N ARG A 140 -1.17 -14.17 -11.77
CA ARG A 140 -2.64 -14.29 -11.66
C ARG A 140 -3.11 -15.37 -10.70
N ASN A 141 -2.45 -16.53 -10.68
CA ASN A 141 -2.86 -17.64 -9.82
C ASN A 141 -2.50 -17.36 -8.36
N ILE A 142 -1.38 -16.68 -8.13
CA ILE A 142 -0.91 -16.30 -6.79
C ILE A 142 -1.87 -15.29 -6.16
N MET A 143 -2.31 -14.28 -6.91
CA MET A 143 -3.29 -13.31 -6.43
C MET A 143 -4.65 -13.94 -6.06
N ILE A 144 -5.08 -14.98 -6.79
CA ILE A 144 -6.33 -15.69 -6.47
C ILE A 144 -6.17 -16.49 -5.18
N ILE A 145 -5.03 -17.18 -5.01
CA ILE A 145 -4.74 -17.96 -3.79
C ILE A 145 -4.68 -17.03 -2.57
N SER A 146 -3.98 -15.89 -2.66
CA SER A 146 -3.91 -14.93 -1.56
C SER A 146 -5.25 -14.28 -1.25
N ALA A 147 -6.08 -14.02 -2.26
CA ALA A 147 -7.44 -13.51 -2.04
C ALA A 147 -8.28 -14.53 -1.26
N VAL A 148 -8.21 -15.82 -1.60
CA VAL A 148 -8.93 -16.88 -0.88
C VAL A 148 -8.44 -16.99 0.56
N GLU A 149 -7.12 -16.90 0.80
CA GLU A 149 -6.53 -16.94 2.14
C GLU A 149 -7.02 -15.79 3.04
N LEU A 150 -7.18 -14.58 2.49
CA LEU A 150 -7.63 -13.43 3.28
C LEU A 150 -9.13 -13.48 3.66
N TYR A 151 -9.94 -14.22 2.92
CA TYR A 151 -11.38 -14.39 3.20
C TYR A 151 -11.70 -15.63 4.03
N CYS A 152 -10.72 -16.47 4.35
CA CYS A 152 -10.89 -17.73 5.07
C CYS A 152 -10.33 -17.65 6.50
#